data_AF-A0A948SZW3-F1
#
_entry.id   AF-A0A948SZW3-F1
#
_cell.length_a   1.000
_cell.length_b   1.000
_cell.length_c   1.000
_cell.angle_alpha   90.00
_cell.angle_beta   90.00
_cell.angle_gamma   90.00
#
_symmetry.space_group_name_H-M   'P 1'
#
loop_
_entity.id
_entity.type
_entity.pdbx_description
1 polymer ?
#
loop_
_entity_poly.entity_id
_entity_poly.type
_entity_poly.pdbx_seq_one_letter_code
_entity_poly.pdbx_strand_id
1 'polypeptide(L)'
;LTPFVQVFGLYVLFHGHSSPGGAFQGGVLLGASLVLKELVGKTGDHPRYRVGLEFLLASAGVLVYTGTGAACMLSGFNFLDYSALSILGSELPTRRYYGILTVEIGVAAAIAMTIVIIFRALAHAELAGRGSDS
;
A
#
# COMPACT_ATOMS: atom_id res chain seq x y z
N LEU A 1 1.85 18.60 8.52
CA LEU A 1 1.93 17.27 9.16
C LEU A 1 1.97 16.13 8.14
N THR A 2 1.09 16.11 7.13
CA THR A 2 1.05 15.08 6.08
C THR A 2 2.40 14.67 5.48
N PRO A 3 3.26 15.59 4.96
CA PRO A 3 4.53 15.19 4.34
C PRO A 3 5.50 14.55 5.36
N PHE A 4 5.45 14.98 6.62
CA PHE A 4 6.27 14.39 7.68
C PHE A 4 5.86 12.94 7.97
N VAL A 5 4.55 12.67 8.08
CA VAL A 5 4.03 11.30 8.28
C VAL A 5 4.36 10.42 7.09
N GLN A 6 4.33 10.95 5.87
CA GLN A 6 4.68 10.19 4.66
C GLN A 6 6.15 9.78 4.64
N VAL A 7 7.07 10.71 4.94
CA VAL A 7 8.50 10.41 5.03
C VAL A 7 8.77 9.40 6.15
N PHE A 8 8.11 9.54 7.30
CA PHE A 8 8.23 8.58 8.40
C PHE A 8 7.67 7.20 8.04
N GLY A 9 6.54 7.13 7.34
CA GLY A 9 5.96 5.86 6.85
C GLY A 9 6.88 5.17 5.84
N LEU A 10 7.51 5.93 4.94
CA LEU A 10 8.53 5.40 4.03
C LEU A 10 9.76 4.89 4.80
N TYR A 11 10.20 5.61 5.83
CA TYR A 11 11.29 5.15 6.69
C TYR A 11 10.98 3.80 7.35
N VAL A 12 9.78 3.66 7.93
CA VAL A 12 9.29 2.41 8.56
C VAL A 12 9.17 1.28 7.54
N LEU A 13 8.79 1.59 6.29
CA LEU A 13 8.74 0.63 5.19
C LEU A 13 10.14 0.10 4.84
N PHE A 14 11.09 0.99 4.54
CA PHE A 14 12.44 0.59 4.12
C PHE A 14 13.27 -0.08 5.22
N HIS A 15 12.98 0.21 6.49
CA HIS A 15 13.71 -0.33 7.64
C HIS A 15 12.99 -1.50 8.32
N GLY A 16 11.92 -2.03 7.71
CA GLY A 16 11.17 -3.17 8.25
C GLY A 16 12.00 -4.44 8.44
N HIS A 17 13.09 -4.59 7.69
CA HIS A 17 13.96 -5.75 7.81
C HIS A 17 14.85 -5.77 9.08
N SER A 18 15.07 -4.61 9.72
CA SER A 18 15.98 -4.44 10.87
C SER A 18 15.31 -3.93 12.15
N SER A 19 14.04 -3.53 12.07
CA SER A 19 13.30 -2.87 13.15
C SER A 19 11.90 -3.46 13.26
N PRO A 20 11.20 -3.37 14.41
CA PRO A 20 9.75 -3.60 14.47
C PRO A 20 9.06 -2.65 13.48
N GLY A 21 8.73 -3.14 12.30
CA GLY A 21 8.52 -2.34 11.08
C GLY A 21 8.03 -3.17 9.90
N GLY A 22 7.83 -2.53 8.75
CA GLY A 22 7.56 -3.20 7.47
C GLY A 22 6.31 -2.73 6.74
N ALA A 23 5.89 -3.52 5.76
CA ALA A 23 4.83 -3.17 4.81
C ALA A 23 3.52 -2.73 5.48
N PHE A 24 3.11 -3.43 6.55
CA PHE A 24 1.85 -3.13 7.23
C PHE A 24 1.89 -1.77 7.92
N GLN A 25 2.86 -1.55 8.80
CA GLN A 25 2.95 -0.31 9.58
C GLN A 25 3.25 0.90 8.69
N GLY A 26 4.16 0.75 7.71
CA GLY A 26 4.44 1.79 6.71
C GLY A 26 3.20 2.12 5.88
N GLY A 27 2.48 1.11 5.40
CA GLY A 27 1.23 1.28 4.65
C GLY A 27 0.13 1.96 5.47
N VAL A 28 -0.03 1.61 6.75
CA VAL A 28 -0.98 2.26 7.66
C VAL A 28 -0.65 3.73 7.85
N LEU A 29 0.63 4.08 8.08
CA LEU A 29 1.06 5.48 8.20
C LEU A 29 0.80 6.29 6.93
N LEU A 30 1.09 5.71 5.77
CA LEU A 30 0.81 6.33 4.48
C LEU A 30 -0.70 6.53 4.27
N GLY A 31 -1.52 5.51 4.52
CA GLY A 31 -2.98 5.59 4.43
C GLY A 31 -3.57 6.65 5.37
N ALA A 32 -3.14 6.66 6.64
CA ALA A 32 -3.55 7.65 7.63
C ALA A 32 -3.17 9.08 7.21
N SER A 33 -2.00 9.27 6.61
CA SER A 33 -1.58 10.59 6.12
C SER A 33 -2.50 11.12 4.99
N LEU A 34 -3.00 10.24 4.13
CA LEU A 34 -3.93 10.57 3.05
C LEU A 34 -5.31 10.89 3.60
N VAL A 35 -5.81 10.09 4.56
CA VAL A 35 -7.05 10.38 5.27
C VAL A 35 -6.97 11.73 5.99
N LEU A 36 -5.86 12.01 6.69
CA LEU A 36 -5.64 13.30 7.34
C LEU A 36 -5.67 14.46 6.33
N LYS A 37 -5.09 14.28 5.13
CA LYS A 37 -5.14 15.28 4.06
C LYS A 37 -6.58 15.54 3.60
N GLU A 38 -7.42 14.51 3.50
CA GLU A 38 -8.84 14.65 3.13
C GLU A 38 -9.64 15.34 4.24
N LEU A 39 -9.39 15.01 5.50
CA LEU A 39 -10.07 15.63 6.66
C LEU A 39 -9.77 17.13 6.81
N VAL A 40 -8.55 17.57 6.47
CA VAL A 40 -8.15 18.99 6.53
C VAL A 40 -8.55 19.75 5.26
N GLY A 41 -8.86 19.05 4.16
CA GLY A 41 -9.32 19.66 2.92
C GLY A 41 -10.61 20.47 3.12
N LYS A 42 -10.77 21.58 2.38
CA LYS A 42 -11.97 22.42 2.49
C LYS A 42 -13.22 21.64 2.09
N THR A 43 -14.19 21.57 3.00
CA THR A 43 -15.56 21.11 2.79
C THR A 43 -16.19 21.89 1.63
N GLY A 44 -16.31 21.27 0.45
CA GLY A 44 -16.91 21.91 -0.73
C GLY A 44 -16.29 21.48 -2.05
N ASP A 45 -15.05 21.01 -2.03
CA ASP A 45 -14.38 20.42 -3.20
C ASP A 45 -14.02 18.97 -2.84
N HIS A 46 -15.03 18.17 -2.49
CA HIS A 46 -14.86 16.73 -2.47
C HIS A 46 -14.82 16.31 -3.94
N PRO A 47 -13.65 15.96 -4.51
CA PRO A 47 -13.63 15.42 -5.86
C PRO A 47 -14.61 14.26 -5.86
N ARG A 48 -15.63 14.33 -6.73
CA ARG A 48 -16.63 13.28 -6.92
C ARG A 48 -15.91 11.95 -6.82
N TYR A 49 -16.38 11.10 -5.90
CA TYR A 49 -15.87 9.76 -5.66
C TYR A 49 -15.52 9.10 -6.98
N ARG A 50 -14.23 9.16 -7.34
CA ARG A 50 -13.74 8.60 -8.59
C ARG A 50 -13.25 7.22 -8.23
N VAL A 51 -14.21 6.30 -8.11
CA VAL A 51 -13.93 4.86 -8.03
C VAL A 51 -13.02 4.52 -9.19
N GLY A 52 -11.73 4.35 -8.91
CA GLY A 52 -10.81 4.04 -9.99
C GLY A 52 -9.39 4.01 -9.50
N LEU A 53 -8.83 5.15 -9.14
CA LEU A 53 -7.39 5.23 -8.93
C LEU A 53 -6.95 4.49 -7.67
N GLU A 54 -7.67 4.65 -6.55
CA GLU A 54 -7.31 3.98 -5.30
C GLU A 54 -7.48 2.47 -5.43
N PHE A 55 -8.57 2.01 -6.05
CA PHE A 55 -8.80 0.59 -6.32
C PHE A 55 -7.77 0.00 -7.29
N LEU A 56 -7.40 0.75 -8.34
CA LEU A 56 -6.37 0.36 -9.29
C LEU A 56 -5.01 0.23 -8.59
N LEU A 57 -4.63 1.21 -7.76
CA LEU A 57 -3.38 1.19 -7.01
C LEU A 57 -3.39 0.08 -5.95
N ALA A 58 -4.51 -0.17 -5.28
CA ALA A 58 -4.66 -1.26 -4.34
C ALA A 58 -4.47 -2.62 -5.02
N SER A 59 -5.16 -2.81 -6.15
CA SER A 59 -5.09 -4.03 -6.97
C SER A 59 -3.69 -4.21 -7.56
N ALA A 60 -3.06 -3.12 -8.03
CA ALA A 60 -1.69 -3.14 -8.51
C ALA A 60 -0.71 -3.60 -7.42
N GLY A 61 -0.89 -3.15 -6.17
CA GLY A 61 -0.09 -3.62 -5.03
C GLY A 61 -0.22 -5.14 -4.80
N VAL A 62 -1.45 -5.67 -4.87
CA VAL A 62 -1.71 -7.12 -4.77
C VAL A 62 -1.13 -7.89 -5.97
N LEU A 63 -1.17 -7.31 -7.16
CA LEU A 63 -0.56 -7.89 -8.36
C LEU A 63 0.96 -7.91 -8.26
N VAL A 64 1.60 -6.93 -7.64
CA VAL A 64 3.05 -6.97 -7.36
C VAL A 64 3.35 -8.14 -6.44
N TYR A 65 2.64 -8.29 -5.31
CA TYR A 65 2.83 -9.41 -4.39
C TYR A 65 2.68 -10.78 -5.08
N THR A 66 1.54 -10.98 -5.76
CA THR A 66 1.20 -12.25 -6.39
C THR A 66 2.07 -12.51 -7.61
N GLY A 67 2.39 -11.47 -8.38
CA GLY A 67 3.24 -11.52 -9.56
C GLY A 67 4.70 -11.88 -9.22
N THR A 68 5.25 -11.32 -8.13
CA THR A 68 6.58 -11.71 -7.64
C THR A 68 6.60 -13.19 -7.26
N GLY A 69 5.61 -13.67 -6.51
CA GLY A 69 5.55 -15.09 -6.15
C GLY A 69 5.28 -16.03 -7.34
N ALA A 70 4.45 -15.61 -8.29
CA ALA A 70 4.22 -16.35 -9.54
C ALA A 70 5.49 -16.42 -10.39
N ALA A 71 6.28 -15.35 -10.45
CA ALA A 71 7.58 -15.36 -11.13
C ALA A 71 8.57 -16.37 -10.51
N CYS A 72 8.57 -16.52 -9.18
CA CYS A 72 9.34 -17.59 -8.51
C CYS A 72 8.87 -18.99 -8.96
N MET A 73 7.56 -19.22 -9.00
CA MET A 73 6.98 -20.50 -9.38
C MET A 73 7.24 -20.87 -10.84
N LEU A 74 7.13 -19.89 -11.76
CA LEU A 74 7.47 -20.08 -13.18
C LEU A 74 8.95 -20.42 -13.39
N SER A 75 9.81 -20.03 -12.45
CA SER A 75 11.24 -20.36 -12.47
C SER A 75 11.55 -21.73 -11.84
N GLY A 76 10.54 -22.50 -11.42
CA GLY A 76 10.70 -23.83 -10.84
C GLY A 76 10.94 -23.86 -9.31
N PHE A 77 10.77 -22.73 -8.63
CA PHE A 77 10.94 -22.63 -7.17
C PHE A 77 9.58 -22.51 -6.44
N ASN A 78 9.60 -22.53 -5.11
CA ASN A 78 8.39 -22.31 -4.32
C ASN A 78 7.91 -20.85 -4.42
N PHE A 79 6.63 -20.64 -4.10
CA PHE A 79 6.06 -19.29 -4.03
C PHE A 79 6.86 -18.41 -3.05
N LEU A 80 7.27 -17.22 -3.51
CA LEU A 80 8.14 -16.28 -2.78
C LEU A 80 9.54 -16.82 -2.41
N ASP A 81 10.01 -17.87 -3.07
CA ASP A 81 11.43 -18.25 -3.01
C ASP A 81 12.26 -17.28 -3.87
N TYR A 82 12.78 -16.25 -3.22
CA TYR A 82 13.56 -15.19 -3.88
C TYR A 82 14.91 -15.65 -4.43
N SER A 83 15.33 -16.90 -4.16
CA SER A 83 16.50 -17.51 -4.80
C SER A 83 16.35 -17.55 -6.33
N ALA A 84 15.10 -17.66 -6.79
CA ALA A 84 14.70 -17.69 -8.19
C ALA A 84 14.89 -16.36 -8.93
N LEU A 85 14.86 -15.22 -8.24
CA LEU A 85 14.91 -13.89 -8.87
C LEU A 85 16.36 -13.48 -9.15
N SER A 86 16.97 -14.13 -10.13
CA SER A 86 18.32 -13.80 -10.63
C SER A 86 18.42 -12.38 -11.21
N ILE A 87 17.30 -11.78 -11.63
CA ILE A 87 17.24 -10.41 -12.14
C ILE A 87 17.46 -9.33 -11.06
N LEU A 88 17.23 -9.66 -9.78
CA LEU A 88 17.34 -8.71 -8.66
C LEU A 88 18.73 -8.65 -8.03
N GLY A 89 19.70 -9.41 -8.53
CA GLY A 89 21.09 -9.35 -8.06
C GLY A 89 21.89 -10.60 -8.38
N SER A 90 23.22 -10.49 -8.41
CA SER A 90 24.10 -11.64 -8.63
C SER A 90 24.16 -12.56 -7.41
N GLU A 91 24.16 -12.00 -6.20
CA GLU A 91 24.35 -12.70 -4.92
C GLU A 91 23.01 -13.05 -4.23
N LEU A 92 22.96 -14.22 -3.58
CA LEU A 92 21.74 -14.73 -2.91
C LEU A 92 21.17 -13.78 -1.84
N PRO A 93 21.99 -13.17 -0.94
CA PRO A 93 21.49 -12.23 0.06
C PRO A 93 20.85 -10.98 -0.56
N THR A 94 21.43 -10.49 -1.65
CA THR A 94 20.95 -9.31 -2.38
C THR A 94 19.60 -9.59 -3.05
N ARG A 95 19.43 -10.76 -3.70
CA ARG A 95 18.16 -11.17 -4.31
C ARG A 95 17.03 -11.26 -3.28
N ARG A 96 17.32 -11.82 -2.10
CA ARG A 96 16.35 -11.92 -1.01
C ARG A 96 15.94 -10.56 -0.49
N TYR A 97 16.91 -9.67 -0.26
CA TYR A 97 16.63 -8.31 0.20
C TYR A 97 15.71 -7.56 -0.77
N TYR A 98 16.06 -7.50 -2.06
CA TYR A 98 15.25 -6.79 -3.04
C TYR A 98 13.91 -7.49 -3.33
N GLY A 99 13.86 -8.82 -3.26
CA GLY A 99 12.62 -9.59 -3.42
C GLY A 99 11.61 -9.27 -2.30
N ILE A 100 12.08 -9.29 -1.05
CA ILE A 100 11.28 -8.91 0.11
C ILE A 100 10.84 -7.44 -0.02
N LEU A 101 11.77 -6.52 -0.32
CA LEU A 101 11.45 -5.10 -0.43
C LEU A 101 10.40 -4.82 -1.52
N THR A 102 10.47 -5.51 -2.67
CA THR A 102 9.49 -5.38 -3.75
C THR A 102 8.09 -5.77 -3.29
N VAL A 103 7.99 -6.91 -2.60
CA VAL A 103 6.74 -7.38 -2.00
C VAL A 103 6.24 -6.39 -0.95
N GLU A 104 7.12 -5.89 -0.08
CA GLU A 104 6.75 -4.95 0.96
C GLU A 104 6.19 -3.64 0.40
N ILE A 105 6.79 -3.12 -0.67
CA ILE A 105 6.29 -1.91 -1.36
C ILE A 105 4.90 -2.16 -1.94
N GLY A 106 4.69 -3.31 -2.61
CA GLY A 106 3.39 -3.68 -3.18
C GLY A 106 2.31 -3.79 -2.10
N VAL A 107 2.61 -4.49 -1.00
CA VAL A 107 1.69 -4.69 0.13
C VAL A 107 1.41 -3.36 0.85
N ALA A 108 2.42 -2.52 1.07
CA ALA A 108 2.24 -1.21 1.70
C ALA A 108 1.32 -0.30 0.88
N ALA A 109 1.49 -0.27 -0.45
CA ALA A 109 0.60 0.46 -1.34
C ALA A 109 -0.84 -0.07 -1.28
N ALA A 110 -1.02 -1.39 -1.29
CA ALA A 110 -2.33 -2.02 -1.17
C ALA A 110 -3.05 -1.63 0.13
N ILE A 111 -2.34 -1.67 1.25
CA ILE A 111 -2.86 -1.29 2.57
C ILE A 111 -3.22 0.19 2.60
N ALA A 112 -2.32 1.07 2.16
CA ALA A 112 -2.56 2.51 2.17
C ALA A 112 -3.82 2.89 1.38
N MET A 113 -3.98 2.32 0.18
CA MET A 113 -5.15 2.59 -0.66
C MET A 113 -6.43 1.96 -0.09
N THR A 114 -6.35 0.76 0.49
CA THR A 114 -7.50 0.11 1.14
C THR A 114 -8.04 0.97 2.28
N ILE A 115 -7.16 1.56 3.09
CA ILE A 115 -7.57 2.49 4.18
C ILE A 115 -8.33 3.69 3.60
N VAL A 116 -7.83 4.29 2.52
CA VAL A 116 -8.50 5.44 1.86
C VAL A 116 -9.87 5.03 1.29
N ILE A 117 -9.96 3.85 0.65
CA ILE A 117 -11.22 3.32 0.11
C ILE A 117 -12.24 3.15 1.23
N ILE A 118 -11.85 2.50 2.35
CA ILE A 118 -12.73 2.30 3.51
C ILE A 118 -13.19 3.65 4.07
N PHE A 119 -12.26 4.58 4.28
CA PHE A 119 -12.58 5.91 4.80
C PHE A 119 -13.61 6.63 3.93
N ARG A 120 -13.41 6.68 2.61
CA ARG A 120 -14.35 7.32 1.69
C ARG A 120 -15.68 6.59 1.65
N ALA A 121 -15.69 5.26 1.65
CA ALA A 121 -16.93 4.48 1.70
C ALA A 121 -17.78 4.81 2.93
N LEU A 122 -17.13 4.92 4.10
CA LEU A 122 -17.80 5.33 5.35
C LEU A 122 -18.30 6.77 5.28
N ALA A 123 -17.49 7.70 4.79
CA ALA A 123 -17.88 9.10 4.63
C ALA A 123 -19.08 9.27 3.68
N HIS A 124 -19.13 8.50 2.59
CA HIS A 124 -20.26 8.48 1.67
C HIS A 124 -21.54 7.92 2.30
N ALA A 125 -21.44 6.84 3.07
CA ALA A 125 -22.59 6.24 3.75
C ALA A 125 -23.22 7.22 4.77
N GLU A 126 -22.40 7.94 5.54
CA GLU A 126 -22.85 8.95 6.51
C GLU A 126 -23.61 10.10 5.82
N LEU A 127 -23.10 10.60 4.68
CA LEU A 127 -23.77 11.66 3.93
C LEU A 127 -25.10 11.20 3.31
N ALA A 128 -25.19 9.94 2.87
CA ALA A 128 -26.42 9.38 2.33
C ALA A 128 -27.51 9.20 3.40
N GLY A 129 -27.13 8.81 4.62
CA GLY A 129 -28.05 8.71 5.77
C GLY A 129 -28.67 10.05 6.15
N ARG A 130 -27.85 11.12 6.21
CA ARG A 130 -28.31 12.48 6.55
C ARG A 130 -29.32 13.08 5.58
N GLY A 131 -29.33 12.64 4.31
CA GLY A 131 -30.30 13.10 3.31
C GLY A 131 -31.64 12.35 3.34
N SER A 132 -31.75 11.26 4.09
CA SER A 132 -33.00 10.49 4.24
C SER A 132 -33.87 10.98 5.41
N ASP A 133 -33.30 11.74 6.33
CA ASP A 133 -33.97 12.27 7.55
C ASP A 133 -34.44 13.73 7.40
N SER A 134 -34.29 14.32 6.21
CA SER A 134 -34.67 15.71 5.86
C SER A 134 -35.76 15.76 4.80
#